data_AF-A0A6L9KQU9-F1
#
_entry.id   AF-A0A6L9KQU9-F1
#
_cell.length_a   1.000
_cell.length_b   1.000
_cell.length_c   1.000
_cell.angle_alpha   90.00
_cell.angle_beta   90.00
_cell.angle_gamma   90.00
#
_symmetry.space_group_name_H-M   'P 1'
#
loop_
_entity.id
_entity.type
_entity.pdbx_description
1 polymer ?
#
loop_
_entity_poly.entity_id
_entity_poly.type
_entity_poly.pdbx_seq_one_letter_code
_entity_poly.pdbx_strand_id
1 'polypeptide(L)'
;MFRRIGFVATQTVSGVLLMILFGMTVVQAQQSGNGNNGQGIYTCVDARGRTLTSDRPIPDCNDREQKVLNPSGTVKARVSPTLTAQERAALDAREKVAQEDWARLNEEKRRDRALLARYPNQAVHDKERAEALAQIGVVRQAAMHRVQELLRQRAVINEEMEFYKKDPSKAPPSVRRQVDELAQSLAIQGRFIADQESELKRVNARFDEELTRLKRLWLRP
;
A
#
# COMPACT_ATOMS: atom_id res chain seq x y z
N MET A 1 46.20 52.64 3.95
CA MET A 1 45.59 52.50 2.61
C MET A 1 44.44 51.51 2.71
N PHE A 2 43.26 51.94 2.28
CA PHE A 2 41.94 51.32 2.50
C PHE A 2 41.50 50.45 1.33
N ARG A 3 40.82 49.32 1.63
CA ARG A 3 39.61 48.73 0.98
C ARG A 3 39.54 47.26 1.41
N ARG A 4 38.68 46.76 2.31
CA ARG A 4 37.21 46.83 2.49
C ARG A 4 36.40 46.37 1.26
N ILE A 5 36.06 45.07 1.28
CA ILE A 5 34.90 44.43 0.64
C ILE A 5 34.24 43.71 1.84
N GLY A 6 33.02 43.94 2.30
CA GLY A 6 31.79 44.33 1.61
C GLY A 6 30.74 43.25 1.90
N PHE A 7 30.51 42.92 3.19
CA PHE A 7 29.46 41.98 3.61
C PHE A 7 28.13 42.73 3.60
N VAL A 8 27.23 42.34 2.69
CA VAL A 8 25.88 42.89 2.61
C VAL A 8 24.99 42.08 3.56
N ALA A 9 24.49 42.76 4.58
CA ALA A 9 23.39 42.31 5.42
C ALA A 9 22.06 42.69 4.74
N THR A 10 21.11 41.76 4.69
CA THR A 10 19.70 42.06 4.43
C THR A 10 18.86 41.48 5.55
N GLN A 11 18.17 42.38 6.25
CA GLN A 11 17.28 42.14 7.37
C GLN A 11 15.84 42.47 6.93
N THR A 12 14.87 41.68 7.41
CA THR A 12 13.43 42.01 7.66
C THR A 12 12.54 42.19 6.40
N VAL A 13 11.23 41.90 6.35
CA VAL A 13 10.10 42.12 7.28
C VAL A 13 8.89 41.22 6.88
N SER A 14 7.97 40.98 7.84
CA SER A 14 6.54 40.58 7.72
C SER A 14 6.23 39.12 7.32
N GLY A 15 5.47 38.33 8.08
CA GLY A 15 4.40 38.67 9.03
C GLY A 15 3.05 38.39 8.38
N VAL A 16 2.54 37.17 8.54
CA VAL A 16 1.10 36.87 8.38
C VAL A 16 0.66 35.95 9.51
N LEU A 17 0.05 36.59 10.49
CA LEU A 17 -0.92 36.07 11.44
C LEU A 17 -2.26 35.93 10.70
N LEU A 18 -2.91 34.77 10.72
CA LEU A 18 -4.37 34.73 10.69
C LEU A 18 -4.91 33.54 11.51
N MET A 19 -5.73 33.91 12.48
CA MET A 19 -6.47 33.07 13.41
C MET A 19 -7.61 32.31 12.73
N ILE A 20 -7.83 31.08 13.23
CA ILE A 20 -9.08 30.48 13.72
C ILE A 20 -10.38 30.89 13.01
N LEU A 21 -11.07 29.90 12.43
CA LEU A 21 -12.54 29.84 12.48
C LEU A 21 -13.03 28.40 12.69
N PHE A 22 -13.79 28.25 13.77
CA PHE A 22 -14.63 27.12 14.13
C PHE A 22 -15.62 26.77 13.02
N GLY A 23 -15.89 25.47 12.87
CA GLY A 23 -16.96 24.95 12.03
C GLY A 23 -17.40 23.56 12.49
N MET A 24 -17.95 23.46 13.71
CA MET A 24 -18.79 22.33 14.09
C MET A 24 -20.04 22.35 13.21
N THR A 25 -20.09 21.50 12.19
CA THR A 25 -21.35 21.21 11.48
C THR A 25 -22.07 20.09 12.20
N VAL A 26 -23.12 20.47 12.94
CA VAL A 26 -24.12 19.54 13.46
C VAL A 26 -24.84 18.92 12.26
N VAL A 27 -24.63 17.62 12.02
CA VAL A 27 -25.45 16.85 11.07
C VAL A 27 -26.82 16.67 11.71
N GLN A 28 -27.77 17.52 11.32
CA GLN A 28 -29.19 17.26 11.55
C GLN A 28 -29.64 16.19 10.55
N ALA A 29 -30.01 15.01 11.07
CA ALA A 29 -30.76 14.02 10.31
C ALA A 29 -32.13 14.61 9.96
N GLN A 30 -32.29 15.12 8.74
CA GLN A 30 -33.61 15.43 8.21
C GLN A 30 -34.32 14.10 7.91
N GLN A 31 -35.31 13.77 8.73
CA GLN A 31 -36.36 12.83 8.35
C GLN A 31 -37.07 13.40 7.13
N SER A 32 -36.84 12.80 5.96
CA SER A 32 -37.63 13.06 4.76
C SER A 32 -39.06 12.56 4.98
N GLY A 33 -39.88 13.40 5.59
CA GLY A 33 -41.32 13.27 5.60
C GLY A 33 -41.85 13.35 4.18
N ASN A 34 -42.26 12.20 3.66
CA ASN A 34 -43.42 11.97 2.79
C ASN A 34 -43.90 13.19 1.97
N GLY A 35 -43.32 13.40 0.79
CA GLY A 35 -43.73 14.45 -0.15
C GLY A 35 -44.21 13.90 -1.48
N ASN A 36 -45.54 13.88 -1.66
CA ASN A 36 -46.28 13.81 -2.92
C ASN A 36 -46.04 12.57 -3.84
N ASN A 37 -46.67 11.44 -3.49
CA ASN A 37 -47.04 10.43 -4.49
C ASN A 37 -48.26 10.94 -5.28
N GLY A 38 -48.07 11.14 -6.58
CA GLY A 38 -49.13 11.60 -7.48
C GLY A 38 -50.36 10.69 -7.43
N GLN A 39 -51.54 11.31 -7.40
CA GLN A 39 -52.88 10.71 -7.43
C GLN A 39 -52.96 9.49 -8.37
N GLY A 40 -52.83 8.29 -7.80
CA GLY A 40 -52.95 7.02 -8.51
C GLY A 40 -53.50 5.97 -7.56
N ILE A 41 -54.50 5.23 -8.02
CA ILE A 41 -55.19 4.21 -7.21
C ILE A 41 -54.39 2.90 -7.34
N TYR A 42 -53.87 2.39 -6.24
CA TYR A 42 -53.16 1.12 -6.16
C TYR A 42 -54.18 -0.02 -6.10
N THR A 43 -53.99 -1.03 -6.95
CA THR A 43 -54.81 -2.25 -6.92
C THR A 43 -53.95 -3.51 -6.98
N CYS A 44 -54.31 -4.51 -6.19
CA CYS A 44 -53.69 -5.82 -6.17
C CYS A 44 -54.72 -6.90 -5.78
N VAL A 45 -54.37 -8.16 -6.04
CA VAL A 45 -55.17 -9.31 -5.61
C VAL A 45 -54.44 -9.99 -4.45
N ASP A 46 -55.08 -10.15 -3.29
CA ASP A 46 -54.50 -10.80 -2.11
C ASP A 46 -54.36 -12.33 -2.29
N ALA A 47 -53.70 -13.01 -1.35
CA ALA A 47 -53.52 -14.47 -1.39
C ALA A 47 -54.84 -15.27 -1.33
N ARG A 48 -55.95 -14.62 -0.95
CA ARG A 48 -57.29 -15.20 -0.84
C ARG A 48 -58.16 -14.88 -2.06
N GLY A 49 -57.59 -14.26 -3.10
CA GLY A 49 -58.29 -13.91 -4.34
C GLY A 49 -59.14 -12.63 -4.26
N ARG A 50 -59.04 -11.84 -3.19
CA ARG A 50 -59.79 -10.58 -3.03
C ARG A 50 -59.02 -9.43 -3.65
N THR A 51 -59.72 -8.54 -4.35
CA THR A 51 -59.12 -7.33 -4.91
C THR A 51 -59.08 -6.24 -3.85
N LEU A 52 -57.87 -5.78 -3.54
CA LEU A 52 -57.63 -4.64 -2.66
C LEU A 52 -57.37 -3.40 -3.51
N THR A 53 -57.98 -2.29 -3.13
CA THR A 53 -57.86 -1.01 -3.82
C THR A 53 -57.62 0.07 -2.78
N SER A 54 -56.62 0.91 -2.99
CA SER A 54 -56.22 1.95 -2.04
C SER A 54 -55.57 3.13 -2.76
N ASP A 55 -55.79 4.34 -2.26
CA ASP A 55 -55.11 5.55 -2.74
C ASP A 55 -53.64 5.61 -2.28
N ARG A 56 -53.18 4.63 -1.51
CA ARG A 56 -51.81 4.48 -0.99
C ARG A 56 -51.30 3.07 -1.29
N PRO A 57 -49.97 2.85 -1.38
CA PRO A 57 -49.39 1.52 -1.54
C PRO A 57 -49.94 0.51 -0.51
N ILE A 58 -50.30 -0.69 -0.97
CA ILE A 58 -51.00 -1.69 -0.16
C ILE A 58 -49.97 -2.60 0.52
N PRO A 59 -49.78 -2.54 1.86
CA PRO A 59 -48.72 -3.31 2.53
C PRO A 59 -48.89 -4.83 2.39
N ASP A 60 -50.14 -5.32 2.38
CA ASP A 60 -50.48 -6.75 2.23
C ASP A 60 -50.11 -7.33 0.85
N CYS A 61 -49.78 -6.47 -0.11
CA CYS A 61 -49.40 -6.84 -1.46
C CYS A 61 -47.95 -6.46 -1.79
N ASN A 62 -47.09 -6.26 -0.78
CA ASN A 62 -45.66 -5.98 -1.01
C ASN A 62 -44.91 -7.18 -1.58
N ASP A 63 -45.45 -8.39 -1.44
CA ASP A 63 -44.94 -9.67 -1.97
C ASP A 63 -45.31 -9.91 -3.45
N ARG A 64 -46.14 -9.05 -4.04
CA ARG A 64 -46.73 -9.22 -5.39
C ARG A 64 -46.76 -7.92 -6.18
N GLU A 65 -47.04 -8.03 -7.47
CA GLU A 65 -47.16 -6.86 -8.33
C GLU A 65 -48.44 -6.05 -7.99
N GLN A 66 -48.30 -4.74 -7.81
CA GLN A 66 -49.42 -3.81 -7.66
C GLN A 66 -49.56 -2.98 -8.93
N LYS A 67 -50.79 -2.77 -9.42
CA LYS A 67 -51.04 -1.86 -10.54
C LYS A 67 -51.42 -0.50 -9.99
N VAL A 68 -50.79 0.55 -10.49
CA VAL A 68 -51.19 1.93 -10.23
C VAL A 68 -52.10 2.36 -11.37
N LEU A 69 -53.34 2.71 -11.06
CA LEU A 69 -54.34 3.18 -12.02
C LEU A 69 -54.41 4.72 -12.00
N ASN A 70 -54.63 5.31 -13.17
CA ASN A 70 -55.02 6.72 -13.28
C ASN A 70 -56.46 6.91 -12.75
N PRO A 71 -56.87 8.15 -12.44
CA PRO A 71 -58.27 8.47 -12.13
C PRO A 71 -59.26 8.02 -13.22
N SER A 72 -58.81 7.88 -14.47
CA SER A 72 -59.57 7.35 -15.61
C SER A 72 -59.66 5.81 -15.68
N GLY A 73 -59.07 5.07 -14.72
CA GLY A 73 -59.09 3.60 -14.67
C GLY A 73 -58.03 2.90 -15.54
N THR A 74 -57.29 3.63 -16.38
CA THR A 74 -56.18 3.07 -17.18
C THR A 74 -54.96 2.79 -16.31
N VAL A 75 -54.23 1.70 -16.57
CA VAL A 75 -52.98 1.36 -15.86
C VAL A 75 -51.89 2.38 -16.18
N LYS A 76 -51.45 3.12 -15.16
CA LYS A 76 -50.38 4.11 -15.21
C LYS A 76 -49.01 3.46 -15.05
N ALA A 77 -48.88 2.57 -14.07
CA ALA A 77 -47.62 1.91 -13.74
C ALA A 77 -47.87 0.57 -13.04
N ARG A 78 -46.82 -0.24 -12.94
CA ARG A 78 -46.81 -1.52 -12.22
C ARG A 78 -45.67 -1.48 -11.21
N VAL A 79 -45.98 -1.67 -9.94
CA VAL A 79 -45.03 -1.72 -8.83
C VAL A 79 -44.68 -3.19 -8.61
N SER A 80 -43.41 -3.53 -8.81
CA SER A 80 -42.90 -4.88 -8.56
C SER A 80 -42.87 -5.21 -7.07
N PRO A 81 -42.91 -6.51 -6.70
CA PRO A 81 -42.74 -6.94 -5.32
C PRO A 81 -41.48 -6.33 -4.69
N THR A 82 -41.57 -5.91 -3.44
CA THR A 82 -40.38 -5.52 -2.68
C THR A 82 -39.60 -6.78 -2.34
N LEU A 83 -38.32 -6.83 -2.72
CA LEU A 83 -37.41 -7.92 -2.36
C LEU A 83 -37.47 -8.18 -0.85
N THR A 84 -37.57 -9.45 -0.48
CA THR A 84 -37.47 -9.88 0.93
C THR A 84 -36.12 -9.45 1.51
N ALA A 85 -36.01 -9.38 2.84
CA ALA A 85 -34.74 -9.04 3.49
C ALA A 85 -33.60 -9.98 3.07
N GLN A 86 -33.90 -11.27 2.87
CA GLN A 86 -32.94 -12.27 2.41
C GLN A 86 -32.55 -12.08 0.94
N GLU A 87 -33.50 -11.79 0.05
CA GLU A 87 -33.22 -11.54 -1.37
C GLU A 87 -32.43 -10.24 -1.57
N ARG A 88 -32.75 -9.20 -0.80
CA ARG A 88 -31.98 -7.96 -0.79
C ARG A 88 -30.56 -8.20 -0.30
N ALA A 89 -30.39 -8.93 0.80
CA ALA A 89 -29.05 -9.30 1.30
C ALA A 89 -28.25 -10.13 0.28
N ALA A 90 -28.91 -11.05 -0.46
CA ALA A 90 -28.27 -11.83 -1.51
C ALA A 90 -27.87 -10.98 -2.72
N LEU A 91 -28.70 -10.00 -3.11
CA LEU A 91 -28.37 -9.05 -4.18
C LEU A 91 -27.20 -8.16 -3.77
N ASP A 92 -27.24 -7.58 -2.57
CA ASP A 92 -26.18 -6.72 -2.04
C ASP A 92 -24.85 -7.50 -1.93
N ALA A 93 -24.90 -8.78 -1.52
CA ALA A 93 -23.72 -9.63 -1.48
C ALA A 93 -23.13 -9.88 -2.87
N ARG A 94 -23.97 -10.13 -3.88
CA ARG A 94 -23.53 -10.30 -5.28
C ARG A 94 -22.94 -9.01 -5.85
N GLU A 95 -23.56 -7.88 -5.56
CA GLU A 95 -23.07 -6.58 -6.01
C GLU A 95 -21.72 -6.25 -5.37
N LYS A 96 -21.55 -6.52 -4.06
CA LYS A 96 -20.25 -6.36 -3.38
C LYS A 96 -19.16 -7.19 -4.04
N VAL A 97 -19.41 -8.47 -4.31
CA VAL A 97 -18.43 -9.35 -4.99
C VAL A 97 -18.09 -8.80 -6.38
N ALA A 98 -19.09 -8.37 -7.16
CA ALA A 98 -18.86 -7.79 -8.49
C ALA A 98 -18.06 -6.48 -8.43
N GLN A 99 -18.32 -5.62 -7.44
CA GLN A 99 -17.58 -4.39 -7.21
C GLN A 99 -16.12 -4.68 -6.79
N GLU A 100 -15.89 -5.66 -5.91
CA GLU A 100 -14.56 -6.10 -5.50
C GLU A 100 -13.75 -6.66 -6.68
N ASP A 101 -14.38 -7.49 -7.53
CA ASP A 101 -13.74 -8.02 -8.73
C ASP A 101 -13.40 -6.91 -9.73
N TRP A 102 -14.31 -5.95 -9.94
CA TRP A 102 -14.06 -4.81 -10.81
C TRP A 102 -12.93 -3.92 -10.27
N ALA A 103 -12.91 -3.68 -8.96
CA ALA A 103 -11.85 -2.94 -8.28
C ALA A 103 -10.49 -3.67 -8.43
N ARG A 104 -10.45 -5.00 -8.27
CA ARG A 104 -9.24 -5.81 -8.49
C ARG A 104 -8.69 -5.64 -9.91
N LEU A 105 -9.55 -5.76 -10.93
CA LEU A 105 -9.13 -5.62 -12.33
C LEU A 105 -8.60 -4.23 -12.66
N ASN A 106 -9.22 -3.18 -12.11
CA ASN A 106 -8.74 -1.81 -12.31
C ASN A 106 -7.43 -1.55 -11.58
N GLU A 107 -7.25 -2.14 -10.39
CA GLU A 107 -6.01 -2.05 -9.65
C GLU A 107 -4.85 -2.74 -10.40
N GLU A 108 -5.11 -3.91 -10.99
CA GLU A 108 -4.12 -4.61 -11.82
C GLU A 108 -3.71 -3.77 -13.03
N LYS A 109 -4.69 -3.17 -13.75
CA LYS A 109 -4.41 -2.26 -14.87
C LYS A 109 -3.61 -1.03 -14.43
N ARG A 110 -3.92 -0.48 -13.25
CA ARG A 110 -3.19 0.66 -12.68
C ARG A 110 -1.74 0.28 -12.39
N ARG A 111 -1.50 -0.90 -11.82
CA ARG A 111 -0.16 -1.45 -11.55
C ARG A 111 0.62 -1.69 -12.83
N ASP A 112 0.00 -2.27 -13.86
CA ASP A 112 0.63 -2.48 -15.17
C ASP A 112 1.07 -1.16 -15.82
N ARG A 113 0.19 -0.15 -15.80
CA ARG A 113 0.51 1.18 -16.33
C ARG A 113 1.65 1.84 -15.56
N ALA A 114 1.65 1.72 -14.23
CA ALA A 114 2.73 2.25 -13.40
C ALA A 114 4.07 1.56 -13.70
N LEU A 115 4.08 0.23 -13.89
CA LEU A 115 5.28 -0.52 -14.26
C LEU A 115 5.81 -0.10 -15.63
N LEU A 116 4.93 0.03 -16.64
CA LEU A 116 5.34 0.49 -17.99
C LEU A 116 5.83 1.94 -18.00
N ALA A 117 5.23 2.80 -17.19
CA ALA A 117 5.66 4.20 -17.07
C ALA A 117 7.08 4.30 -16.48
N ARG A 118 7.42 3.45 -15.50
CA ARG A 118 8.76 3.39 -14.91
C ARG A 118 9.76 2.67 -15.82
N TYR A 119 9.34 1.58 -16.45
CA TYR A 119 10.17 0.71 -17.26
C TYR A 119 9.59 0.57 -18.68
N PRO A 120 9.80 1.57 -19.55
CA PRO A 120 9.26 1.54 -20.90
C PRO A 120 9.93 0.48 -21.80
N ASN A 121 11.14 0.03 -21.45
CA ASN A 121 11.85 -1.03 -22.16
C ASN A 121 12.85 -1.74 -21.23
N GLN A 122 13.43 -2.84 -21.74
CA GLN A 122 14.38 -3.66 -20.99
C GLN A 122 15.64 -2.90 -20.58
N ALA A 123 16.17 -2.01 -21.41
CA ALA A 123 17.40 -1.29 -21.10
C ALA A 123 17.26 -0.39 -19.87
N VAL A 124 16.10 0.26 -19.69
CA VAL A 124 15.82 1.07 -18.49
C VAL A 124 15.74 0.21 -17.24
N HIS A 125 15.06 -0.94 -17.33
CA HIS A 125 14.96 -1.89 -16.22
C HIS A 125 16.33 -2.45 -15.81
N ASP A 126 17.14 -2.89 -16.78
CA ASP A 126 18.44 -3.49 -16.53
C ASP A 126 19.45 -2.46 -15.97
N LYS A 127 19.36 -1.21 -16.41
CA LYS A 127 20.12 -0.11 -15.83
C LYS A 127 19.77 0.11 -14.36
N GLU A 128 18.48 0.22 -14.02
CA GLU A 128 18.06 0.44 -12.64
C GLU A 128 18.40 -0.76 -11.73
N ARG A 129 18.31 -1.99 -12.27
CA ARG A 129 18.82 -3.19 -11.59
C ARG A 129 20.31 -3.05 -11.29
N ALA A 130 21.13 -2.69 -12.28
CA ALA A 130 22.57 -2.55 -12.09
C ALA A 130 22.92 -1.48 -11.04
N GLU A 131 22.24 -0.33 -11.06
CA GLU A 131 22.43 0.74 -10.08
C GLU A 131 22.06 0.29 -8.66
N ALA A 132 20.91 -0.38 -8.49
CA ALA A 132 20.49 -0.90 -7.19
C ALA A 132 21.48 -1.94 -6.63
N LEU A 133 21.96 -2.85 -7.48
CA LEU A 133 22.95 -3.86 -7.08
C LEU A 133 24.33 -3.25 -6.80
N ALA A 134 24.73 -2.22 -7.54
CA ALA A 134 25.99 -1.53 -7.34
C ALA A 134 26.06 -0.87 -5.95
N GLN A 135 24.98 -0.24 -5.50
CA GLN A 135 24.92 0.38 -4.18
C GLN A 135 25.15 -0.63 -3.04
N ILE A 136 24.50 -1.80 -3.12
CA ILE A 136 24.72 -2.91 -2.16
C ILE A 136 26.16 -3.43 -2.27
N GLY A 137 26.65 -3.55 -3.50
CA GLY A 137 28.02 -3.99 -3.78
C GLY A 137 29.08 -3.11 -3.12
N VAL A 138 28.92 -1.78 -3.16
CA VAL A 138 29.84 -0.83 -2.52
C VAL A 138 29.89 -1.04 -0.99
N VAL A 139 28.72 -1.19 -0.36
CA VAL A 139 28.62 -1.41 1.09
C VAL A 139 29.23 -2.75 1.49
N ARG A 140 28.94 -3.82 0.74
CA ARG A 140 29.55 -5.14 0.96
C ARG A 140 31.07 -5.09 0.79
N GLN A 141 31.56 -4.41 -0.24
CA GLN A 141 33.00 -4.29 -0.50
C GLN A 141 33.72 -3.55 0.63
N ALA A 142 33.12 -2.50 1.19
CA ALA A 142 33.67 -1.80 2.35
C ALA A 142 33.81 -2.72 3.57
N ALA A 143 32.80 -3.55 3.85
CA ALA A 143 32.87 -4.56 4.91
C ALA A 143 33.93 -5.63 4.65
N MET A 144 34.04 -6.11 3.40
CA MET A 144 35.11 -7.05 3.02
C MET A 144 36.50 -6.44 3.23
N HIS A 145 36.69 -5.17 2.88
CA HIS A 145 37.95 -4.48 3.13
C HIS A 145 38.24 -4.36 4.63
N ARG A 146 37.22 -4.13 5.46
CA ARG A 146 37.37 -4.13 6.93
C ARG A 146 37.76 -5.50 7.46
N VAL A 147 37.21 -6.59 6.92
CA VAL A 147 37.62 -7.96 7.27
C VAL A 147 39.10 -8.17 6.94
N GLN A 148 39.57 -7.76 5.76
CA GLN A 148 40.98 -7.89 5.38
C GLN A 148 41.89 -7.17 6.37
N GLU A 149 41.51 -5.97 6.81
CA GLU A 149 42.26 -5.23 7.82
C GLU A 149 42.28 -5.95 9.17
N LEU A 150 41.14 -6.46 9.63
CA LEU A 150 41.06 -7.26 10.86
C LEU A 150 41.89 -8.55 10.76
N LEU A 151 41.98 -9.18 9.59
CA LEU A 151 42.81 -10.36 9.39
C LEU A 151 44.31 -10.04 9.46
N ARG A 152 44.75 -8.88 8.99
CA ARG A 152 46.13 -8.42 9.17
C ARG A 152 46.45 -8.18 10.65
N GLN A 153 45.54 -7.51 11.37
CA GLN A 153 45.68 -7.31 12.82
C GLN A 153 45.73 -8.64 13.57
N ARG A 154 44.94 -9.63 13.14
CA ARG A 154 44.96 -10.99 13.70
C ARG A 154 46.32 -11.65 13.53
N ALA A 155 46.97 -11.49 12.37
CA ALA A 155 48.28 -12.07 12.13
C ALA A 155 49.32 -11.53 13.13
N VAL A 156 49.35 -10.21 13.34
CA VAL A 156 50.25 -9.57 14.30
C VAL A 156 50.01 -10.09 15.72
N ILE A 157 48.75 -10.16 16.16
CA ILE A 157 48.42 -10.69 17.50
C ILE A 157 48.78 -12.17 17.61
N ASN A 158 48.61 -12.96 16.55
CA ASN A 158 48.99 -14.37 16.55
C ASN A 158 50.51 -14.56 16.70
N GLU A 159 51.33 -13.66 16.16
CA GLU A 159 52.78 -13.68 16.35
C GLU A 159 53.15 -13.44 17.82
N GLU A 160 52.48 -12.51 18.50
CA GLU A 160 52.68 -12.29 19.96
C GLU A 160 52.19 -13.51 20.77
N MET A 161 51.09 -14.13 20.34
CA MET A 161 50.52 -15.32 20.98
C MET A 161 51.36 -16.59 20.75
N GLU A 162 52.29 -16.59 19.79
CA GLU A 162 53.19 -17.71 19.51
C GLU A 162 53.94 -18.16 20.78
N PHE A 163 54.40 -17.20 21.57
CA PHE A 163 55.12 -17.44 22.83
C PHE A 163 54.23 -18.11 23.90
N TYR A 164 52.92 -17.88 23.83
CA TYR A 164 51.92 -18.37 24.78
C TYR A 164 51.14 -19.58 24.26
N LYS A 165 51.52 -20.18 23.12
CA LYS A 165 50.77 -21.30 22.51
C LYS A 165 50.47 -22.47 23.44
N LYS A 166 51.43 -22.84 24.31
CA LYS A 166 51.26 -23.95 25.26
C LYS A 166 50.26 -23.62 26.37
N ASP A 167 50.13 -22.35 26.72
CA ASP A 167 49.26 -21.87 27.78
C ASP A 167 48.80 -20.42 27.49
N PRO A 168 47.73 -20.25 26.70
CA PRO A 168 47.21 -18.93 26.33
C PRO A 168 46.77 -18.08 27.52
N SER A 169 46.52 -18.68 28.69
CA SER A 169 46.11 -17.96 29.90
C SER A 169 47.23 -17.09 30.48
N LYS A 170 48.49 -17.41 30.17
CA LYS A 170 49.69 -16.66 30.58
C LYS A 170 49.97 -15.44 29.71
N ALA A 171 49.27 -15.29 28.59
CA ALA A 171 49.39 -14.10 27.77
C ALA A 171 48.96 -12.84 28.55
N PRO A 172 49.60 -11.68 28.33
CA PRO A 172 49.22 -10.44 28.97
C PRO A 172 47.71 -10.17 28.83
N PRO A 173 47.03 -9.65 29.86
CA PRO A 173 45.59 -9.37 29.79
C PRO A 173 45.20 -8.47 28.62
N SER A 174 46.08 -7.57 28.18
CA SER A 174 45.89 -6.73 27.00
C SER A 174 45.79 -7.55 25.72
N VAL A 175 46.72 -8.48 25.47
CA VAL A 175 46.75 -9.32 24.27
C VAL A 175 45.51 -10.22 24.20
N ARG A 176 45.12 -10.81 25.34
CA ARG A 176 43.89 -11.63 25.39
C ARG A 176 42.63 -10.83 25.03
N ARG A 177 42.49 -9.61 25.56
CA ARG A 177 41.37 -8.72 25.19
C ARG A 177 41.38 -8.38 23.70
N GLN A 178 42.55 -8.11 23.13
CA GLN A 178 42.65 -7.83 21.69
C GLN A 178 42.21 -9.03 20.83
N VAL A 179 42.57 -10.27 21.23
CA VAL A 179 42.08 -11.49 20.56
C VAL A 179 40.55 -11.56 20.60
N ASP A 180 39.95 -11.32 21.76
CA ASP A 180 38.50 -11.37 21.95
C ASP A 180 37.77 -10.28 21.15
N GLU A 181 38.27 -9.03 21.21
CA GLU A 181 37.73 -7.88 20.47
C GLU A 181 37.80 -8.10 18.96
N LEU A 182 38.90 -8.67 18.47
CA LEU A 182 39.09 -8.97 17.06
C LEU A 182 38.16 -10.10 16.60
N ALA A 183 38.00 -11.15 17.41
CA ALA A 183 37.07 -12.24 17.14
C ALA A 183 35.62 -11.73 17.06
N GLN A 184 35.21 -10.86 18.00
CA GLN A 184 33.91 -10.21 17.97
C GLN A 184 33.73 -9.32 16.74
N SER A 185 34.74 -8.51 16.42
CA SER A 185 34.73 -7.63 15.25
C SER A 185 34.59 -8.41 13.94
N LEU A 186 35.34 -9.50 13.78
CA LEU A 186 35.23 -10.39 12.62
C LEU A 186 33.85 -11.05 12.54
N ALA A 187 33.30 -11.51 13.66
CA ALA A 187 31.95 -12.11 13.69
C ALA A 187 30.87 -11.10 13.27
N ILE A 188 30.97 -9.85 13.72
CA ILE A 188 30.05 -8.76 13.34
C ILE A 188 30.15 -8.49 11.84
N GLN A 189 31.37 -8.32 11.30
CA GLN A 189 31.57 -8.08 9.88
C GLN A 189 31.08 -9.25 9.03
N GLY A 190 31.31 -10.49 9.47
CA GLY A 190 30.83 -11.70 8.79
C GLY A 190 29.31 -11.77 8.70
N ARG A 191 28.60 -11.46 9.79
CA ARG A 191 27.12 -11.37 9.79
C ARG A 191 26.64 -10.26 8.85
N PHE A 192 27.24 -9.08 8.94
CA PHE A 192 26.89 -7.96 8.07
C PHE A 192 27.06 -8.30 6.58
N ILE A 193 28.16 -8.96 6.20
CA ILE A 193 28.37 -9.40 4.82
C ILE A 193 27.28 -10.39 4.39
N ALA A 194 26.95 -11.37 5.23
CA ALA A 194 25.87 -12.34 4.96
C ALA A 194 24.51 -11.65 4.76
N ASP A 195 24.22 -10.63 5.57
CA ASP A 195 23.01 -9.82 5.43
C ASP A 195 23.01 -9.08 4.08
N GLN A 196 24.12 -8.45 3.68
CA GLN A 196 24.24 -7.79 2.36
C GLN A 196 24.10 -8.78 1.19
N GLU A 197 24.58 -10.01 1.34
CA GLU A 197 24.39 -11.06 0.33
C GLU A 197 22.94 -11.53 0.22
N SER A 198 22.23 -11.65 1.35
CA SER A 198 20.80 -11.92 1.38
C SER A 198 20.01 -10.79 0.70
N GLU A 199 20.36 -9.54 1.00
CA GLU A 199 19.75 -8.37 0.37
C GLU A 199 19.97 -8.34 -1.14
N LEU A 200 21.18 -8.68 -1.59
CA LEU A 200 21.48 -8.80 -3.02
C LEU A 200 20.59 -9.83 -3.70
N LYS A 201 20.37 -11.00 -3.07
CA LYS A 201 19.48 -12.05 -3.59
C LYS A 201 18.03 -11.57 -3.62
N ARG A 202 17.56 -10.91 -2.54
CA ARG A 202 16.21 -10.35 -2.42
C ARG A 202 15.92 -9.31 -3.50
N VAL A 203 16.85 -8.40 -3.73
CA VAL A 203 16.72 -7.35 -4.76
C VAL A 203 16.70 -7.97 -6.15
N ASN A 204 17.61 -8.92 -6.44
CA ASN A 204 17.58 -9.63 -7.72
C ASN A 204 16.26 -10.35 -7.97
N ALA A 205 15.76 -11.11 -6.99
CA ALA A 205 14.50 -11.84 -7.12
C ALA A 205 13.32 -10.89 -7.42
N ARG A 206 13.27 -9.73 -6.77
CA ARG A 206 12.25 -8.70 -7.07
C ARG A 206 12.34 -8.22 -8.53
N PHE A 207 13.53 -7.88 -9.01
CA PHE A 207 13.72 -7.46 -10.41
C PHE A 207 13.39 -8.58 -11.40
N ASP A 208 13.68 -9.84 -11.07
CA ASP A 208 13.35 -10.99 -11.94
C ASP A 208 11.83 -11.25 -12.01
N GLU A 209 11.11 -11.06 -10.90
CA GLU A 209 9.64 -11.09 -10.87
C GLU A 209 9.03 -9.94 -11.69
N GLU A 210 9.51 -8.71 -11.49
CA GLU A 210 9.10 -7.53 -12.26
C GLU A 210 9.34 -7.74 -13.77
N LEU A 211 10.52 -8.26 -14.14
CA LEU A 211 10.90 -8.54 -15.53
C LEU A 211 9.95 -9.56 -16.18
N THR A 212 9.50 -10.56 -15.43
CA THR A 212 8.56 -11.58 -15.95
C THR A 212 7.24 -10.94 -16.38
N ARG A 213 6.73 -9.98 -15.59
CA ARG A 213 5.52 -9.23 -15.92
C ARG A 213 5.77 -8.24 -17.07
N LEU A 214 6.85 -7.48 -17.01
CA LEU A 214 7.22 -6.49 -18.03
C LEU A 214 7.42 -7.09 -19.42
N LYS A 215 8.05 -8.26 -19.53
CA LYS A 215 8.22 -8.98 -20.81
C LYS A 215 6.88 -9.21 -21.52
N ARG A 216 5.81 -9.52 -20.78
CA ARG A 216 4.47 -9.70 -21.35
C ARG A 216 3.85 -8.36 -21.77
N LEU A 217 4.10 -7.31 -20.99
CA LEU A 217 3.55 -5.98 -21.25
C LEU A 217 4.21 -5.29 -22.46
N TRP A 218 5.52 -5.47 -22.67
CA TRP A 218 6.22 -4.91 -23.84
C TRP A 218 5.89 -5.62 -25.16
N LEU A 219 5.42 -6.87 -25.10
CA LEU A 219 4.99 -7.62 -26.29
C LEU A 219 3.57 -7.25 -26.75
N ARG A 220 2.80 -6.53 -25.93
CA ARG A 220 1.47 -6.06 -26.31
C ARG A 220 1.64 -4.79 -27.15
N PRO A 221 1.19 -4.77 -28.42
CA PRO A 221 1.27 -3.60 -29.28
C PRO A 221 0.41 -2.43 -28.79
#